data_AF-A0A245ZTW5-F1
#
_entry.id   AF-A0A245ZTW5-F1
#
_cell.length_a   1.000
_cell.length_b   1.000
_cell.length_c   1.000
_cell.angle_alpha   90.00
_cell.angle_beta   90.00
_cell.angle_gamma   90.00
#
_symmetry.space_group_name_H-M   'P 1'
#
loop_
_entity.id
_entity.type
_entity.pdbx_description
1 polymer ?
#
loop_
_entity_poly.entity_id
_entity_poly.type
_entity_poly.pdbx_seq_one_letter_code
_entity_poly.pdbx_strand_id
1 'polypeptide(L)'
;MSGMFWRFAHQRYHVRPPSRITELAALTGAVFFIIVYGAALLDGWPLGTADALIGIALIGIALIGIPLASGIMHRRIRLEASKGPDALCRKRIATNRYARPLSRTDP
;
A
#
# COMPACT_ATOMS: atom_id res chain seq x y z
N MET A 1 5.52 8.53 -4.09
CA MET A 1 4.33 7.86 -4.67
C MET A 1 4.14 8.38 -6.07
N SER A 2 3.96 7.49 -7.05
CA SER A 2 3.88 7.88 -8.46
C SER A 2 2.58 8.64 -8.77
N GLY A 3 2.56 9.39 -9.88
CA GLY A 3 1.34 10.04 -10.37
C GLY A 3 0.23 9.03 -10.72
N MET A 4 0.60 7.81 -11.15
CA MET A 4 -0.34 6.70 -11.42
C MET A 4 -1.13 6.28 -10.17
N PHE A 5 -0.45 6.20 -9.01
CA PHE A 5 -1.11 5.90 -7.73
C PHE A 5 -2.23 6.89 -7.41
N TRP A 6 -1.96 8.19 -7.54
CA TRP A 6 -2.96 9.23 -7.22
C TRP A 6 -4.08 9.31 -8.25
N ARG A 7 -3.82 8.94 -9.52
CA ARG A 7 -4.87 8.76 -10.53
C ARG A 7 -5.83 7.64 -10.15
N PHE A 8 -5.29 6.47 -9.77
CA PHE A 8 -6.10 5.35 -9.30
C PHE A 8 -6.88 5.72 -8.04
N ALA A 9 -6.22 6.33 -7.04
CA ALA A 9 -6.87 6.77 -5.81
C ALA A 9 -8.01 7.76 -6.08
N HIS A 10 -7.80 8.75 -6.95
CA HIS A 10 -8.85 9.68 -7.34
C HIS A 10 -10.02 8.96 -8.03
N GLN A 11 -9.77 8.13 -9.05
CA GLN A 11 -10.84 7.42 -9.76
C GLN A 11 -11.65 6.49 -8.84
N ARG A 12 -10.98 5.78 -7.93
CA ARG A 12 -11.61 4.81 -7.03
C ARG A 12 -12.38 5.47 -5.88
N TYR A 13 -11.81 6.54 -5.29
CA TYR A 13 -12.31 7.15 -4.05
C TYR A 13 -13.07 8.46 -4.25
N HIS A 14 -13.18 8.97 -5.49
CA HIS A 14 -14.07 10.11 -5.80
C HIS A 14 -15.55 9.72 -5.67
N VAL A 15 -15.90 8.45 -5.93
CA VAL A 15 -17.29 7.96 -5.88
C VAL A 15 -17.60 7.21 -4.57
N ARG A 16 -16.58 6.61 -3.94
CA ARG A 16 -16.74 5.82 -2.71
C ARG A 16 -15.82 6.33 -1.62
N PRO A 17 -16.33 6.74 -0.45
CA PRO A 17 -15.47 7.15 0.64
C PRO A 17 -14.59 5.98 1.11
N PRO A 18 -13.32 6.23 1.47
CA PRO A 18 -12.43 5.18 1.94
C PRO A 18 -12.95 4.59 3.25
N SER A 19 -13.26 3.29 3.23
CA SER A 19 -13.85 2.57 4.37
C SER A 19 -12.83 2.32 5.48
N ARG A 20 -13.22 2.60 6.73
CA ARG A 20 -12.46 2.23 7.94
C ARG A 20 -12.42 0.71 8.15
N ILE A 21 -13.46 -0.01 7.70
CA ILE A 21 -13.57 -1.47 7.84
C ILE A 21 -12.48 -2.14 7.01
N THR A 22 -12.19 -1.65 5.80
CA THR A 22 -11.15 -2.22 4.93
C THR A 22 -9.76 -2.06 5.54
N GLU A 23 -9.48 -0.93 6.19
CA GLU A 23 -8.20 -0.73 6.91
C GLU A 23 -8.08 -1.66 8.11
N LEU A 24 -9.15 -1.80 8.91
CA LEU A 24 -9.16 -2.70 10.06
C LEU A 24 -8.99 -4.15 9.63
N ALA A 25 -9.69 -4.58 8.57
CA ALA A 25 -9.57 -5.94 8.02
C ALA A 25 -8.16 -6.20 7.49
N ALA A 26 -7.55 -5.25 6.79
CA ALA A 26 -6.18 -5.39 6.28
C ALA A 26 -5.14 -5.49 7.41
N LEU A 27 -5.25 -4.65 8.45
CA LEU A 27 -4.36 -4.70 9.60
C LEU A 27 -4.54 -5.98 10.42
N THR A 28 -5.79 -6.37 10.68
CA THR A 28 -6.11 -7.60 11.41
C THR A 28 -5.59 -8.83 10.64
N GLY A 29 -5.79 -8.86 9.32
CA GLY A 29 -5.25 -9.89 8.45
C GLY A 29 -3.72 -9.95 8.49
N ALA A 30 -3.04 -8.80 8.43
CA ALA A 30 -1.57 -8.76 8.54
C ALA A 30 -1.08 -9.32 9.89
N VAL A 31 -1.71 -8.95 11.00
CA VAL A 31 -1.39 -9.49 12.33
C VAL A 31 -1.63 -10.99 12.39
N PHE A 32 -2.77 -11.46 11.87
CA PHE A 32 -3.08 -12.89 11.79
C PHE A 32 -2.00 -13.66 11.02
N PHE A 33 -1.59 -13.18 9.84
CA PHE A 33 -0.54 -13.83 9.06
C PHE A 33 0.82 -13.79 9.74
N ILE A 34 1.17 -12.72 10.46
CA ILE A 34 2.41 -12.66 11.27
C ILE A 34 2.41 -13.77 12.31
N ILE A 35 1.30 -13.97 13.03
CA ILE A 35 1.18 -14.98 14.08
C ILE A 35 1.29 -16.39 13.46
N VAL A 36 0.52 -16.68 12.43
CA VAL A 36 0.50 -18.00 11.77
C VAL A 36 1.87 -18.33 11.16
N TYR A 37 2.47 -17.39 10.46
CA TYR A 37 3.77 -17.55 9.83
C TYR A 37 4.89 -17.67 10.87
N GLY A 38 4.83 -16.88 11.95
CA GLY A 38 5.77 -16.99 13.08
C GLY A 38 5.67 -18.34 13.77
N ALA A 39 4.44 -18.86 13.99
CA ALA A 39 4.23 -20.19 14.55
C ALA A 39 4.80 -21.29 13.65
N ALA A 40 4.60 -21.20 12.33
CA ALA A 40 5.17 -22.16 11.38
C ALA A 40 6.71 -22.16 11.43
N LEU A 41 7.34 -20.98 11.56
CA LEU A 41 8.80 -20.90 11.72
C LEU A 41 9.29 -21.52 13.03
N LEU A 42 8.54 -21.36 14.13
CA LEU A 42 8.86 -21.96 15.42
C LEU A 42 8.67 -23.49 15.45
N ASP A 43 7.77 -24.03 14.62
CA ASP A 43 7.52 -25.47 14.47
C ASP A 43 8.61 -26.20 13.67
N GLY A 44 9.74 -25.52 13.38
CA GLY A 44 10.89 -26.13 12.73
C GLY A 44 10.74 -26.30 11.22
N TRP A 45 9.91 -25.47 10.57
CA TRP A 45 9.82 -25.43 9.11
C TRP A 45 11.24 -25.32 8.53
N PRO A 46 11.66 -26.23 7.62
CA PRO A 46 13.08 -26.49 7.40
C PRO A 46 13.73 -25.32 6.68
N LEU A 47 14.43 -24.49 7.45
CA LEU A 47 15.23 -23.35 6.99
C LEU A 47 16.60 -23.78 6.43
N GLY A 48 16.75 -25.06 6.08
CA GLY A 48 18.06 -25.69 5.86
C GLY A 48 18.77 -25.31 4.55
N THR A 49 18.08 -24.68 3.60
CA THR A 49 18.67 -24.27 2.32
C THR A 49 18.42 -22.79 2.03
N ALA A 50 19.36 -22.16 1.30
CA ALA A 50 19.22 -20.77 0.86
C ALA A 50 17.93 -20.55 0.04
N ASP A 51 17.54 -21.54 -0.79
CA ASP A 51 16.29 -21.49 -1.56
C ASP A 51 15.04 -21.54 -0.66
N ALA A 52 15.07 -22.33 0.42
CA ALA A 52 13.98 -22.37 1.39
C ALA A 52 13.83 -21.02 2.11
N LEU A 53 14.95 -20.39 2.49
CA LEU A 53 14.95 -19.05 3.09
C LEU A 53 14.36 -17.98 2.15
N ILE A 54 14.71 -18.01 0.87
CA ILE A 54 14.17 -17.07 -0.14
C ILE A 54 12.67 -17.30 -0.33
N GLY A 55 12.24 -18.57 -0.45
CA GLY A 55 10.82 -18.92 -0.60
C GLY A 55 9.99 -18.48 0.61
N ILE A 56 10.48 -18.76 1.81
CA ILE A 56 9.88 -18.36 3.09
C ILE A 56 9.77 -16.83 3.14
N ALA A 57 10.85 -16.09 2.86
CA ALA A 57 10.83 -14.63 2.84
C ALA A 57 9.83 -14.05 1.81
N LEU A 58 9.76 -14.61 0.61
CA LEU A 58 8.79 -14.19 -0.41
C LEU A 58 7.34 -14.44 0.04
N ILE A 59 7.07 -15.59 0.63
CA ILE A 59 5.75 -15.93 1.18
C ILE A 59 5.39 -14.99 2.32
N GLY A 60 6.31 -14.71 3.24
CA GLY A 60 6.12 -13.75 4.32
C GLY A 60 5.83 -12.34 3.78
N ILE A 61 6.58 -11.87 2.78
CA ILE A 61 6.35 -10.58 2.11
C ILE A 61 4.98 -10.56 1.42
N ALA A 62 4.58 -11.64 0.76
CA ALA A 62 3.27 -11.71 0.10
C ALA A 62 2.13 -11.71 1.12
N LEU A 63 2.20 -12.55 2.15
CA LEU A 63 1.14 -12.72 3.15
C LEU A 63 1.01 -11.55 4.12
N ILE A 64 2.11 -10.90 4.47
CA ILE A 64 2.13 -9.80 5.45
C ILE A 64 2.25 -8.46 4.74
N GLY A 65 3.17 -8.36 3.79
CA GLY A 65 3.50 -7.11 3.10
C GLY A 65 2.36 -6.59 2.24
N ILE A 66 1.63 -7.45 1.51
CA ILE A 66 0.49 -7.03 0.69
C ILE A 66 -0.64 -6.43 1.54
N PRO A 67 -1.19 -7.12 2.56
CA PRO A 67 -2.23 -6.53 3.40
C PRO A 67 -1.74 -5.28 4.15
N LEU A 68 -0.50 -5.28 4.66
CA LEU A 68 0.05 -4.13 5.35
C LEU A 68 0.19 -2.91 4.41
N ALA A 69 0.75 -3.10 3.22
CA ALA A 69 0.87 -2.05 2.20
C ALA A 69 -0.51 -1.53 1.78
N SER A 70 -1.50 -2.41 1.62
CA SER A 70 -2.87 -2.03 1.29
C SER A 70 -3.51 -1.15 2.39
N GLY A 71 -3.30 -1.50 3.67
CA GLY A 71 -3.79 -0.74 4.81
C GLY A 71 -3.13 0.64 4.92
N ILE A 72 -1.80 0.72 4.77
CA ILE A 72 -1.06 1.99 4.77
C ILE A 72 -1.52 2.89 3.61
N MET A 73 -1.72 2.30 2.43
CA MET A 73 -2.22 2.99 1.25
C MET A 73 -3.62 3.56 1.47
N HIS A 74 -4.55 2.75 2.00
CA HIS A 74 -5.88 3.20 2.40
C HIS A 74 -5.84 4.36 3.39
N ARG A 75 -5.02 4.23 4.44
CA ARG A 75 -4.87 5.26 5.47
C ARG A 75 -4.39 6.58 4.88
N ARG A 76 -3.39 6.54 3.99
CA ARG A 76 -2.89 7.74 3.30
C ARG A 76 -3.95 8.38 2.42
N ILE A 77 -4.71 7.59 1.67
CA ILE A 77 -5.81 8.11 0.83
C ILE A 77 -6.88 8.76 1.70
N ARG A 78 -7.27 8.14 2.82
CA ARG A 78 -8.23 8.72 3.76
C ARG A 78 -7.75 10.04 4.36
N LEU A 79 -6.51 10.08 4.83
CA LEU A 79 -5.92 11.30 5.41
C LEU A 79 -5.81 12.43 4.38
N GLU A 80 -5.59 12.12 3.10
CA GLU A 80 -5.60 13.13 2.05
C GLU A 80 -7.02 13.56 1.70
N ALA A 81 -7.97 12.61 1.60
CA ALA A 81 -9.38 12.89 1.32
C ALA A 81 -10.05 13.72 2.42
N SER A 82 -9.64 13.57 3.70
CA SER A 82 -10.15 14.38 4.80
C SER A 82 -9.74 15.85 4.74
N LYS A 83 -8.79 16.24 3.88
CA LYS A 83 -8.36 17.64 3.71
C LYS A 83 -9.31 18.48 2.86
N GLY A 84 -10.40 17.88 2.36
CA GLY A 84 -11.45 18.57 1.61
C GLY A 84 -11.84 17.85 0.32
N PRO A 85 -12.96 18.25 -0.31
CA PRO A 85 -13.59 17.54 -1.42
C PRO A 85 -12.65 17.34 -2.63
N ASP A 86 -11.81 18.33 -2.93
CA ASP A 86 -10.89 18.27 -4.07
C ASP A 86 -9.46 17.87 -3.70
N ALA A 87 -9.20 17.48 -2.46
CA ALA A 87 -7.83 17.25 -1.98
C ALA A 87 -7.09 16.17 -2.78
N LEU A 88 -7.77 15.07 -3.12
CA LEU A 88 -7.22 14.01 -3.98
C LEU A 88 -6.94 14.49 -5.41
N CYS A 89 -7.81 15.35 -5.95
CA CYS A 89 -7.65 15.94 -7.28
C CYS A 89 -6.44 16.88 -7.32
N ARG A 90 -6.32 17.76 -6.33
CA ARG A 90 -5.15 18.64 -6.15
C ARG A 90 -3.87 17.83 -6.03
N LYS A 91 -3.88 16.74 -5.25
CA LYS A 91 -2.69 15.88 -5.07
C LYS A 91 -2.28 15.19 -6.37
N ARG A 92 -3.24 14.72 -7.17
CA ARG A 92 -3.00 14.15 -8.50
C ARG A 92 -2.34 15.17 -9.44
N ILE A 93 -2.89 16.38 -9.52
CA ILE A 93 -2.37 17.45 -10.40
C ILE A 93 -0.98 17.89 -9.98
N ALA A 94 -0.76 18.12 -8.67
CA ALA A 94 0.55 18.46 -8.14
C ALA A 94 1.59 17.39 -8.49
N THR A 95 1.28 16.11 -8.23
CA THR A 95 2.22 15.01 -8.52
C THR A 95 2.53 14.88 -10.02
N ASN A 96 1.56 15.10 -10.90
CA ASN A 96 1.79 15.10 -12.36
C ASN A 96 2.59 16.31 -12.84
N ARG A 97 2.42 17.49 -12.21
CA ARG A 97 3.17 18.70 -12.56
C ARG A 97 4.65 18.56 -12.19
N TYR A 98 4.97 17.95 -11.05
CA TYR A 98 6.36 17.68 -10.64
C TYR A 98 6.99 16.48 -11.35
N ALA A 99 6.20 15.54 -11.87
CA ALA A 99 6.71 14.42 -12.69
C ALA A 99 7.09 14.83 -14.11
N ARG A 100 6.65 16.03 -14.55
CA ARG A 100 7.13 16.65 -15.78
C ARG A 100 8.46 17.35 -15.43
N PRO A 101 9.61 16.97 -16.01
CA PRO A 101 10.83 17.73 -15.82
C PRO A 101 10.56 19.17 -16.25
N LEU A 102 11.13 20.14 -15.54
CA LEU A 102 11.17 21.56 -15.92
C LEU A 102 11.95 21.81 -17.24
N SER A 103 12.04 20.82 -18.14
CA SER A 103 12.70 20.92 -19.44
C SER A 103 11.88 21.70 -20.48
N ARG A 104 10.97 22.56 -20.02
CA ARG A 104 10.19 23.46 -20.88
C ARG A 104 10.15 24.85 -20.26
N THR A 105 11.33 25.39 -20.02
CA THR A 105 11.57 26.82 -20.25
C THR A 105 11.70 26.98 -21.76
N ASP A 106 10.54 27.19 -22.42
CA ASP A 106 10.53 27.71 -23.79
C ASP A 106 11.06 29.15 -23.72
N PRO A 107 12.06 29.55 -24.55
CA PRO A 107 12.36 30.96 -24.80
C PRO A 107 11.25 31.65 -25.62
#